data_AF-A0A1F6G9F9-F1
#
_entry.id   AF-A0A1F6G9F9-F1
#
_cell.length_a   1.000
_cell.length_b   1.000
_cell.length_c   1.000
_cell.angle_alpha   90.00
_cell.angle_beta   90.00
_cell.angle_gamma   90.00
#
_symmetry.space_group_name_H-M   'P 1'
#
loop_
_entity.id
_entity.type
_entity.pdbx_description
1 polymer ?
#
loop_
_entity_poly.entity_id
_entity_poly.type
_entity_poly.pdbx_seq_one_letter_code
_entity_poly.pdbx_strand_id
1 'polypeptide(L)'
;MHQYIETVRSDTEAAAGAESYLAGALFLKLEKALNYEDGGEFRLKNLADYELIQNKVINALHHNQIFDHAQEVLGWQAGVLRHVARELYAWWIDFKLERFQAPSFFSDGEGCMAIEAAAEKLGANPTELFTLVLEVEHLLVKLSTGPGQLTLELEKYWEFRSQHKANLDNPFMAKRVEVERNQVKLTKTKNLLTEISGRFSKAAKKLAGGQHLLFMTPATELEAMAAFLEGFITYNRAEDLQSGLSKWIDGLFPARTASGQPNPLFQSRLHHQVVERMSQATQCLLQFVLRKDLSVFEKRDQIIVPFITQRLEALKRLSLIEISHETKSAETKVN
;
A
#
# COMPACT_ATOMS: atom_id res chain seq x y z
N MET A 1 17.50 35.94 0.51
CA MET A 1 18.07 34.57 0.53
C MET A 1 17.15 33.59 1.27
N HIS A 2 16.63 33.93 2.47
CA HIS A 2 15.66 33.09 3.19
C HIS A 2 14.34 32.84 2.43
N GLN A 3 13.75 33.88 1.81
CA GLN A 3 12.56 33.72 0.96
C GLN A 3 12.78 32.78 -0.23
N TYR A 4 13.93 32.89 -0.91
CA TYR A 4 14.26 32.02 -2.05
C TYR A 4 14.47 30.55 -1.61
N ILE A 5 15.05 30.33 -0.44
CA ILE A 5 15.22 29.00 0.15
C ILE A 5 13.87 28.42 0.59
N GLU A 6 12.97 29.22 1.16
CA GLU A 6 11.60 28.77 1.47
C GLU A 6 10.76 28.50 0.23
N THR A 7 10.88 29.31 -0.84
CA THR A 7 10.20 29.05 -2.11
C THR A 7 10.72 27.78 -2.78
N VAL A 8 12.04 27.59 -2.84
CA VAL A 8 12.64 26.36 -3.38
C VAL A 8 12.30 25.16 -2.50
N ARG A 9 12.30 25.28 -1.16
CA ARG A 9 11.90 24.20 -0.26
C ARG A 9 10.43 23.84 -0.45
N SER A 10 9.54 24.83 -0.54
CA SER A 10 8.11 24.64 -0.83
C SER A 10 7.89 24.00 -2.21
N ASP A 11 8.65 24.39 -3.22
CA ASP A 11 8.54 23.83 -4.57
C ASP A 11 9.10 22.39 -4.64
N THR A 12 10.13 22.09 -3.85
CA THR A 12 10.73 20.75 -3.77
C THR A 12 9.92 19.80 -2.89
N GLU A 13 9.34 20.31 -1.79
CA GLU A 13 8.40 19.60 -0.91
C GLU A 13 7.06 19.36 -1.64
N ALA A 14 6.58 20.33 -2.43
CA ALA A 14 5.44 20.15 -3.33
C ALA A 14 5.76 19.15 -4.44
N ALA A 15 6.96 19.19 -5.05
CA ALA A 15 7.36 18.22 -6.08
C ALA A 15 7.49 16.79 -5.52
N ALA A 16 8.07 16.61 -4.32
CA ALA A 16 8.22 15.31 -3.66
C ALA A 16 6.90 14.77 -3.08
N GLY A 17 6.06 15.68 -2.56
CA GLY A 17 4.69 15.36 -2.13
C GLY A 17 3.84 14.91 -3.31
N ALA A 18 3.97 15.63 -4.43
CA ALA A 18 3.35 15.25 -5.67
C ALA A 18 3.89 13.89 -6.17
N GLU A 19 5.20 13.65 -6.25
CA GLU A 19 5.79 12.41 -6.79
C GLU A 19 5.18 11.09 -6.24
N SER A 20 4.83 11.04 -4.96
CA SER A 20 4.21 9.85 -4.32
C SER A 20 2.72 9.63 -4.63
N TYR A 21 1.92 10.69 -4.74
CA TYR A 21 0.48 10.62 -5.07
C TYR A 21 0.22 10.65 -6.57
N LEU A 22 1.11 11.32 -7.29
CA LEU A 22 1.18 11.32 -8.75
C LEU A 22 1.62 9.96 -9.30
N ALA A 23 2.48 9.23 -8.57
CA ALA A 23 2.71 7.82 -8.84
C ALA A 23 1.40 7.02 -8.68
N GLY A 24 0.62 7.21 -7.61
CA GLY A 24 -0.67 6.51 -7.41
C GLY A 24 -1.64 6.69 -8.59
N ALA A 25 -1.83 7.91 -9.07
CA ALA A 25 -2.64 8.20 -10.25
C ALA A 25 -2.09 7.55 -11.52
N LEU A 26 -0.77 7.53 -11.69
CA LEU A 26 -0.15 6.90 -12.84
C LEU A 26 -0.18 5.37 -12.79
N PHE A 27 0.03 4.76 -11.63
CA PHE A 27 -0.10 3.33 -11.42
C PHE A 27 -1.54 2.87 -11.65
N LEU A 28 -2.54 3.67 -11.25
CA LEU A 28 -3.93 3.41 -11.57
C LEU A 28 -4.21 3.54 -13.09
N LYS A 29 -3.58 4.50 -13.78
CA LYS A 29 -3.66 4.61 -15.24
C LYS A 29 -3.05 3.38 -15.93
N LEU A 30 -1.86 2.95 -15.48
CA LEU A 30 -1.21 1.75 -15.98
C LEU A 30 -2.04 0.50 -15.69
N GLU A 31 -2.61 0.37 -14.49
CA GLU A 31 -3.53 -0.71 -14.13
C GLU A 31 -4.70 -0.81 -15.12
N LYS A 32 -5.38 0.31 -15.38
CA LYS A 32 -6.53 0.33 -16.31
C LYS A 32 -6.12 0.05 -17.75
N ALA A 33 -4.98 0.57 -18.19
CA ALA A 33 -4.51 0.41 -19.56
C ALA A 33 -3.98 -1.00 -19.84
N LEU A 34 -3.40 -1.66 -18.84
CA LEU A 34 -2.69 -2.92 -18.99
C LEU A 34 -3.48 -4.11 -18.43
N ASN A 35 -4.51 -3.85 -17.61
CA ASN A 35 -5.21 -4.86 -16.81
C ASN A 35 -4.21 -5.75 -16.04
N TYR A 36 -3.22 -5.11 -15.42
CA TYR A 36 -2.04 -5.77 -14.88
C TYR A 36 -2.27 -6.24 -13.43
N GLU A 37 -2.36 -7.54 -13.20
CA GLU A 37 -2.33 -8.07 -11.83
C GLU A 37 -0.89 -8.23 -11.33
N ASP A 38 -0.53 -7.54 -10.24
CA ASP A 38 0.69 -7.82 -9.47
C ASP A 38 0.48 -9.00 -8.49
N GLY A 39 -0.24 -10.03 -8.95
CA GLY A 39 -0.45 -11.30 -8.24
C GLY A 39 0.76 -12.24 -8.31
N GLY A 40 1.86 -11.81 -8.94
CA GLY A 40 3.05 -12.64 -9.18
C GLY A 40 2.86 -13.75 -10.22
N GLU A 41 1.72 -13.79 -10.94
CA GLU A 41 1.38 -14.93 -11.80
C GLU A 41 1.79 -14.75 -13.27
N PHE A 42 2.12 -13.54 -13.72
CA PHE A 42 2.79 -13.36 -15.01
C PHE A 42 4.29 -13.58 -14.83
N ARG A 43 4.73 -14.84 -14.88
CA ARG A 43 6.14 -15.11 -15.18
C ARG A 43 6.38 -14.56 -16.59
N LEU A 44 7.14 -13.47 -16.69
CA LEU A 44 7.67 -13.00 -17.97
C LEU A 44 8.63 -14.08 -18.46
N LYS A 45 8.16 -14.94 -19.37
CA LYS A 45 8.89 -16.17 -19.74
C LYS A 45 9.99 -15.91 -20.78
N ASN A 46 9.92 -14.79 -21.48
CA ASN A 46 10.85 -14.43 -22.54
C ASN A 46 10.96 -12.91 -22.70
N LEU A 47 11.99 -12.48 -23.44
CA LEU A 47 12.27 -11.07 -23.72
C LEU A 47 11.11 -10.37 -24.46
N ALA A 48 10.43 -11.06 -25.37
CA ALA A 48 9.34 -10.48 -26.15
C ALA A 48 8.14 -10.09 -25.27
N ASP A 49 7.81 -10.90 -24.27
CA ASP A 49 6.75 -10.59 -23.29
C ASP A 49 7.10 -9.35 -22.47
N TYR A 50 8.37 -9.20 -22.08
CA TYR A 50 8.87 -8.01 -21.38
C TYR A 50 8.74 -6.76 -22.27
N GLU A 51 9.22 -6.82 -23.50
CA GLU A 51 9.16 -5.71 -24.45
C GLU A 51 7.73 -5.33 -24.80
N LEU A 52 6.83 -6.31 -24.90
CA LEU A 52 5.41 -6.06 -25.11
C LEU A 52 4.79 -5.28 -23.95
N ILE A 53 5.06 -5.68 -22.70
CA ILE A 53 4.57 -4.95 -21.52
C ILE A 53 5.19 -3.55 -21.48
N GLN A 54 6.50 -3.43 -21.69
CA GLN A 54 7.18 -2.15 -21.71
C GLN A 54 6.60 -1.20 -22.78
N ASN A 55 6.37 -1.69 -23.98
CA ASN A 55 5.76 -0.91 -25.07
C ASN A 55 4.33 -0.50 -24.74
N LYS A 56 3.52 -1.39 -24.12
CA LYS A 56 2.17 -1.05 -23.67
C LYS A 56 2.20 0.00 -22.56
N VAL A 57 3.12 -0.11 -21.60
CA VAL A 57 3.34 0.88 -20.53
C VAL A 57 3.69 2.23 -21.13
N ILE A 58 4.71 2.28 -22.00
CA ILE A 58 5.15 3.51 -22.67
C ILE A 58 3.99 4.14 -23.47
N ASN A 59 3.26 3.35 -24.25
CA ASN A 59 2.10 3.84 -25.01
C ASN A 59 0.98 4.38 -24.10
N ALA A 60 0.72 3.71 -22.98
CA ALA A 60 -0.26 4.16 -21.99
C ALA A 60 0.15 5.49 -21.32
N LEU A 61 1.46 5.72 -21.12
CA LEU A 61 1.99 6.98 -20.58
C LEU A 61 1.87 8.16 -21.58
N HIS A 62 1.88 7.88 -22.89
CA HIS A 62 1.85 8.91 -23.93
C HIS A 62 0.46 9.26 -24.47
N HIS A 63 -0.59 8.54 -24.08
CA HIS A 63 -1.95 8.91 -24.45
C HIS A 63 -2.48 10.04 -23.56
N ASN A 64 -2.62 11.23 -24.15
CA ASN A 64 -3.34 12.36 -23.56
C ASN A 64 -4.81 11.96 -23.33
N GLN A 65 -5.13 11.51 -22.12
CA GLN A 65 -6.52 11.32 -21.71
C GLN A 65 -7.11 12.65 -21.24
N ILE A 66 -8.40 12.83 -21.52
CA ILE A 66 -9.21 13.91 -20.95
C ILE A 66 -9.13 13.81 -19.43
N PHE A 67 -8.85 14.93 -18.76
CA PHE A 67 -8.78 14.98 -17.30
C PHE A 67 -10.11 14.54 -16.67
N ASP A 68 -10.05 13.52 -15.80
CA ASP A 68 -11.18 13.03 -15.01
C ASP A 68 -10.90 13.19 -13.52
N HIS A 69 -11.73 14.01 -12.87
CA HIS A 69 -11.61 14.35 -11.45
C HIS A 69 -11.76 13.12 -10.55
N ALA A 70 -12.69 12.22 -10.87
CA ALA A 70 -12.94 11.03 -10.06
C ALA A 70 -11.73 10.08 -10.14
N GLN A 71 -11.10 10.00 -11.31
CA GLN A 71 -9.91 9.18 -11.53
C GLN A 71 -8.67 9.70 -10.82
N GLU A 72 -8.47 11.02 -10.80
CA GLU A 72 -7.35 11.62 -10.08
C GLU A 72 -7.49 11.44 -8.56
N VAL A 73 -8.70 11.59 -8.02
CA VAL A 73 -9.00 11.29 -6.60
C VAL A 73 -8.72 9.82 -6.28
N LEU A 74 -9.20 8.90 -7.12
CA LEU A 74 -8.98 7.46 -6.93
C LEU A 74 -7.48 7.12 -6.99
N GLY A 75 -6.75 7.78 -7.89
CA GLY A 75 -5.30 7.68 -8.01
C GLY A 75 -4.57 8.09 -6.74
N TRP A 76 -4.99 9.17 -6.09
CA TRP A 76 -4.42 9.59 -4.81
C TRP A 76 -4.75 8.62 -3.69
N GLN A 77 -5.98 8.10 -3.64
CA GLN A 77 -6.36 7.09 -2.66
C GLN A 77 -5.48 5.83 -2.79
N ALA A 78 -5.22 5.37 -4.02
CA ALA A 78 -4.28 4.29 -4.29
C ALA A 78 -2.84 4.66 -3.85
N GLY A 79 -2.43 5.91 -4.05
CA GLY A 79 -1.16 6.45 -3.56
C GLY A 79 -1.03 6.42 -2.04
N VAL A 80 -2.07 6.82 -1.30
CA VAL A 80 -2.10 6.78 0.18
C VAL A 80 -1.94 5.34 0.64
N LEU A 81 -2.75 4.43 0.09
CA LEU A 81 -2.72 3.00 0.45
C LEU A 81 -1.32 2.43 0.24
N ARG A 82 -0.71 2.70 -0.92
CA ARG A 82 0.64 2.24 -1.24
C ARG A 82 1.68 2.79 -0.28
N HIS A 83 1.63 4.09 -0.01
CA HIS A 83 2.63 4.76 0.82
C HIS A 83 2.63 4.18 2.23
N VAL A 84 1.45 4.10 2.85
CA VAL A 84 1.30 3.54 4.21
C VAL A 84 1.68 2.06 4.25
N ALA A 85 1.26 1.27 3.26
CA ALA A 85 1.63 -0.14 3.17
C ALA A 85 3.15 -0.35 3.03
N ARG A 86 3.85 0.50 2.25
CA ARG A 86 5.31 0.43 2.10
C ARG A 86 6.06 0.77 3.38
N GLU A 87 5.62 1.79 4.10
CA GLU A 87 6.24 2.16 5.38
C GLU A 87 6.07 1.06 6.42
N LEU A 88 4.88 0.47 6.52
CA LEU A 88 4.64 -0.69 7.39
C LEU A 88 5.40 -1.94 6.95
N TYR A 89 5.54 -2.17 5.64
CA TYR A 89 6.36 -3.25 5.12
C TYR A 89 7.83 -3.06 5.51
N ALA A 90 8.40 -1.87 5.32
CA ALA A 90 9.78 -1.58 5.71
C ALA A 90 9.99 -1.78 7.21
N TRP A 91 9.08 -1.21 8.02
CA TRP A 91 9.09 -1.43 9.47
C TRP A 91 8.99 -2.92 9.84
N TRP A 92 8.12 -3.68 9.17
CA TRP A 92 7.95 -5.11 9.45
C TRP A 92 9.21 -5.91 9.11
N ILE A 93 9.85 -5.61 7.98
CA ILE A 93 11.10 -6.25 7.58
C ILE A 93 12.19 -5.94 8.61
N ASP A 94 12.36 -4.68 9.01
CA ASP A 94 13.34 -4.29 10.02
C ASP A 94 13.05 -4.96 11.38
N PHE A 95 11.79 -4.93 11.83
CA PHE A 95 11.37 -5.58 13.07
C PHE A 95 11.60 -7.10 13.02
N LYS A 96 11.23 -7.74 11.90
CA LYS A 96 11.43 -9.18 11.70
C LYS A 96 12.91 -9.53 11.70
N LEU A 97 13.73 -8.77 10.98
CA LEU A 97 15.16 -8.97 10.93
C LEU A 97 15.82 -8.78 12.30
N GLU A 98 15.45 -7.74 13.05
CA GLU A 98 16.03 -7.43 14.36
C GLU A 98 15.54 -8.39 15.47
N ARG A 99 14.27 -8.79 15.44
CA ARG A 99 13.62 -9.47 16.57
C ARG A 99 13.34 -10.95 16.34
N PHE A 100 13.18 -11.36 15.08
CA PHE A 100 12.96 -12.76 14.71
C PHE A 100 14.12 -13.38 13.93
N GLN A 101 15.10 -12.60 13.43
CA GLN A 101 16.18 -13.13 12.57
C GLN A 101 17.57 -12.52 12.83
N ALA A 102 17.79 -11.82 13.95
CA ALA A 102 19.04 -11.08 14.15
C ALA A 102 20.24 -12.02 14.23
N PRO A 103 21.38 -11.67 13.57
CA PRO A 103 22.60 -12.44 13.68
C PRO A 103 23.20 -12.25 15.08
N SER A 104 23.36 -13.34 15.81
CA SER A 104 24.21 -13.40 16.99
C SER A 104 25.68 -13.34 16.56
N PHE A 105 26.54 -12.75 17.40
CA PHE A 105 28.01 -12.86 17.26
C PHE A 105 28.51 -14.31 17.43
N PHE A 106 27.62 -15.25 17.77
CA PHE A 106 27.85 -16.69 17.79
C PHE A 106 26.99 -17.35 16.71
N SER A 107 27.61 -18.21 15.92
CA SER A 107 27.11 -18.76 14.67
C SER A 107 26.02 -19.83 14.81
N ASP A 108 24.99 -19.60 15.64
CA ASP A 108 23.89 -20.55 15.86
C ASP A 108 22.53 -19.83 16.05
N GLY A 109 21.84 -19.47 14.96
CA GLY A 109 20.37 -19.53 14.84
C GLY A 109 19.39 -18.94 15.89
N GLU A 110 19.70 -17.87 16.63
CA GLU A 110 18.82 -17.34 17.72
C GLU A 110 17.45 -16.75 17.31
N GLY A 111 17.27 -16.35 16.05
CA GLY A 111 15.95 -15.92 15.55
C GLY A 111 14.88 -17.02 15.66
N CYS A 112 15.28 -18.26 15.37
CA CYS A 112 14.48 -19.45 15.64
C CYS A 112 14.28 -19.65 17.16
N MET A 113 15.29 -19.38 17.99
CA MET A 113 15.20 -19.54 19.44
C MET A 113 14.18 -18.59 20.10
N ALA A 114 13.98 -17.36 19.61
CA ALA A 114 12.96 -16.47 20.17
C ALA A 114 11.53 -16.99 19.90
N ILE A 115 11.31 -17.52 18.69
CA ILE A 115 10.04 -18.15 18.30
C ILE A 115 9.85 -19.49 19.01
N GLU A 116 10.89 -20.30 19.11
CA GLU A 116 10.89 -21.58 19.81
C GLU A 116 10.67 -21.41 21.32
N ALA A 117 11.35 -20.46 21.96
CA ALA A 117 11.17 -20.16 23.38
C ALA A 117 9.80 -19.54 23.68
N ALA A 118 9.20 -18.83 22.72
CA ALA A 118 7.81 -18.40 22.82
C ALA A 118 6.86 -19.58 22.63
N ALA A 119 7.11 -20.44 21.63
CA ALA A 119 6.32 -21.63 21.33
C ALA A 119 6.28 -22.60 22.52
N GLU A 120 7.42 -22.84 23.17
CA GLU A 120 7.53 -23.68 24.38
C GLU A 120 6.61 -23.17 25.50
N LYS A 121 6.68 -21.87 25.81
CA LYS A 121 5.83 -21.24 26.84
C LYS A 121 4.36 -21.21 26.48
N LEU A 122 4.04 -21.19 25.19
CA LEU A 122 2.67 -21.20 24.68
C LEU A 122 2.11 -22.62 24.53
N GLY A 123 2.94 -23.66 24.62
CA GLY A 123 2.58 -25.03 24.26
C GLY A 123 2.18 -25.17 22.79
N ALA A 124 2.81 -24.39 21.90
CA ALA A 124 2.47 -24.29 20.48
C ALA A 124 3.58 -24.85 19.59
N ASN A 125 3.28 -25.11 18.32
CA ASN A 125 4.28 -25.51 17.33
C ASN A 125 5.04 -24.26 16.82
N PRO A 126 6.39 -24.21 16.92
CA PRO A 126 7.19 -23.09 16.41
C PRO A 126 6.93 -22.77 14.93
N THR A 127 6.68 -23.79 14.12
CA THR A 127 6.37 -23.64 12.69
C THR A 127 5.10 -22.82 12.47
N GLU A 128 4.07 -23.01 13.30
CA GLU A 128 2.82 -22.24 13.17
C GLU A 128 3.01 -20.76 13.51
N LEU A 129 3.86 -20.46 14.51
CA LEU A 129 4.22 -19.08 14.85
C LEU A 129 5.06 -18.44 13.74
N PHE A 130 5.98 -19.18 13.14
CA PHE A 130 6.77 -18.70 12.02
C PHE A 130 5.92 -18.46 10.77
N THR A 131 4.98 -19.36 10.45
CA THR A 131 4.02 -19.16 9.35
C THR A 131 3.21 -17.88 9.54
N LEU A 132 2.77 -17.56 10.76
CA LEU A 132 2.07 -16.29 11.04
C LEU A 132 2.94 -15.06 10.73
N VAL A 133 4.23 -15.11 11.07
CA VAL A 133 5.18 -14.02 10.78
C VAL A 133 5.33 -13.83 9.26
N LEU A 134 5.40 -14.93 8.49
CA LEU A 134 5.46 -14.87 7.02
C LEU A 134 4.14 -14.42 6.38
N GLU A 135 2.99 -14.78 6.96
CA GLU A 135 1.68 -14.33 6.48
C GLU A 135 1.53 -12.81 6.53
N VAL A 136 2.06 -12.16 7.58
CA VAL A 136 2.09 -10.69 7.67
C VAL A 136 2.87 -10.08 6.51
N GLU A 137 4.06 -10.59 6.22
CA GLU A 137 4.90 -10.12 5.13
C GLU A 137 4.17 -10.23 3.78
N HIS A 138 3.54 -11.39 3.52
CA HIS A 138 2.76 -11.62 2.31
C HIS A 138 1.59 -10.63 2.16
N LEU A 139 0.87 -10.34 3.24
CA LEU A 139 -0.23 -9.37 3.23
C LEU A 139 0.26 -7.96 2.95
N LEU A 140 1.37 -7.55 3.57
CA LEU A 140 1.97 -6.23 3.36
C LEU A 140 2.52 -6.06 1.93
N VAL A 141 3.14 -7.10 1.36
CA VAL A 141 3.56 -7.10 -0.06
C VAL A 141 2.35 -6.85 -0.95
N LYS A 142 1.27 -7.62 -0.81
CA LYS A 142 0.04 -7.45 -1.60
C LYS A 142 -0.54 -6.04 -1.54
N LEU A 143 -0.53 -5.43 -0.35
CA LEU A 143 -1.02 -4.05 -0.16
C LEU A 143 -0.11 -3.01 -0.83
N SER A 144 1.20 -3.27 -0.87
CA SER A 144 2.19 -2.38 -1.46
C SER A 144 2.29 -2.47 -2.99
N THR A 145 1.94 -3.63 -3.56
CA THR A 145 2.06 -3.93 -5.01
C THR A 145 0.73 -3.90 -5.76
N GLY A 146 -0.38 -4.27 -5.11
CA GLY A 146 -1.72 -4.27 -5.70
C GLY A 146 -2.66 -3.09 -5.40
N PRO A 147 -2.22 -1.89 -4.96
CA PRO A 147 -3.15 -0.84 -4.50
C PRO A 147 -4.08 -0.34 -5.62
N GLY A 148 -3.66 -0.37 -6.90
CA GLY A 148 -4.50 0.01 -8.03
C GLY A 148 -5.75 -0.86 -8.15
N GLN A 149 -5.56 -2.18 -8.29
CA GLN A 149 -6.66 -3.14 -8.36
C GLN A 149 -7.57 -3.09 -7.13
N LEU A 150 -6.98 -3.02 -5.93
CA LEU A 150 -7.73 -2.93 -4.67
C LEU A 150 -8.61 -1.67 -4.64
N THR A 151 -8.12 -0.54 -5.14
CA THR A 151 -8.86 0.72 -5.19
C THR A 151 -9.95 0.69 -6.28
N LEU A 152 -9.74 0.01 -7.41
CA LEU A 152 -10.77 -0.20 -8.44
C LEU A 152 -11.90 -1.12 -7.98
N GLU A 153 -11.57 -2.16 -7.22
CA GLU A 153 -12.56 -3.03 -6.60
C GLU A 153 -13.39 -2.28 -5.56
N LEU A 154 -12.74 -1.43 -4.75
CA LEU A 154 -13.41 -0.52 -3.83
C LEU A 154 -14.31 0.48 -4.55
N GLU A 155 -13.88 1.07 -5.67
CA GLU A 155 -14.70 1.98 -6.47
C GLU A 155 -16.04 1.33 -6.85
N LYS A 156 -16.01 0.10 -7.37
CA LYS A 156 -17.21 -0.67 -7.69
C LYS A 156 -18.11 -0.90 -6.47
N TYR A 157 -17.49 -1.23 -5.33
CA TYR A 157 -18.22 -1.40 -4.08
C TYR A 157 -18.86 -0.10 -3.58
N TRP A 158 -18.15 1.03 -3.63
CA TRP A 158 -18.68 2.34 -3.23
C TRP A 158 -19.82 2.79 -4.13
N GLU A 159 -19.74 2.53 -5.44
CA GLU A 159 -20.82 2.79 -6.38
C GLU A 159 -22.05 1.95 -6.06
N PHE A 160 -21.86 0.65 -5.83
CA PHE A 160 -22.93 -0.23 -5.39
C PHE A 160 -23.57 0.25 -4.09
N ARG A 161 -22.78 0.60 -3.08
CA ARG A 161 -23.26 1.12 -1.79
C ARG A 161 -24.02 2.44 -1.95
N SER A 162 -23.53 3.35 -2.80
CA SER A 162 -24.15 4.65 -3.05
C SER A 162 -25.52 4.52 -3.71
N GLN A 163 -25.63 3.67 -4.75
CA GLN A 163 -26.88 3.40 -5.46
C GLN A 163 -27.98 2.84 -4.54
N HIS A 164 -27.59 2.13 -3.47
CA HIS A 164 -28.52 1.48 -2.56
C HIS A 164 -28.65 2.17 -1.20
N LYS A 165 -28.05 3.35 -1.03
CA LYS A 165 -28.03 4.09 0.25
C LYS A 165 -29.42 4.40 0.79
N ALA A 166 -30.37 4.75 -0.08
CA ALA A 166 -31.75 5.06 0.29
C ALA A 166 -32.56 3.83 0.75
N ASN A 167 -32.06 2.62 0.49
CA ASN A 167 -32.75 1.37 0.80
C ASN A 167 -32.09 0.60 1.95
N LEU A 168 -31.17 1.21 2.70
CA LEU A 168 -30.46 0.54 3.79
C LEU A 168 -31.36 0.17 4.98
N ASP A 169 -32.51 0.82 5.12
CA ASP A 169 -33.53 0.46 6.12
C ASP A 169 -34.21 -0.89 5.80
N ASN A 170 -34.06 -1.39 4.57
CA ASN A 170 -34.50 -2.73 4.18
C ASN A 170 -33.46 -3.78 4.60
N PRO A 171 -33.82 -4.77 5.45
CA PRO A 171 -32.89 -5.80 5.94
C PRO A 171 -32.22 -6.63 4.83
N PHE A 172 -32.92 -6.88 3.72
CA PHE A 172 -32.35 -7.59 2.58
C PHE A 172 -31.26 -6.76 1.90
N MET A 173 -31.48 -5.46 1.75
CA MET A 173 -30.51 -4.56 1.14
C MET A 173 -29.32 -4.32 2.06
N ALA A 174 -29.54 -4.14 3.37
CA ALA A 174 -28.46 -4.09 4.36
C ALA A 174 -27.60 -5.36 4.31
N LYS A 175 -28.24 -6.55 4.29
CA LYS A 175 -27.53 -7.83 4.18
C LYS A 175 -26.76 -7.94 2.87
N ARG A 176 -27.33 -7.49 1.74
CA ARG A 176 -26.66 -7.51 0.44
C ARG A 176 -25.42 -6.61 0.43
N VAL A 177 -25.52 -5.38 0.94
CA VAL A 177 -24.39 -4.45 1.06
C VAL A 177 -23.28 -5.05 1.93
N GLU A 178 -23.65 -5.75 3.00
CA GLU A 178 -22.67 -6.44 3.84
C GLU A 178 -22.03 -7.65 3.15
N VAL A 179 -22.78 -8.41 2.34
CA VAL A 179 -22.21 -9.50 1.53
C VAL A 179 -21.20 -8.96 0.51
N GLU A 180 -21.56 -7.92 -0.23
CA GLU A 180 -20.67 -7.28 -1.20
C GLU A 180 -19.41 -6.73 -0.51
N ARG A 181 -19.58 -6.08 0.65
CA ARG A 181 -18.47 -5.59 1.47
C ARG A 181 -17.47 -6.69 1.80
N ASN A 182 -17.96 -7.85 2.21
CA ASN A 182 -17.14 -8.99 2.61
C ASN A 182 -16.47 -9.69 1.41
N GLN A 183 -16.95 -9.47 0.19
CA GLN A 183 -16.29 -9.98 -1.01
C GLN A 183 -15.08 -9.14 -1.42
N VAL A 184 -15.04 -7.86 -1.06
CA VAL A 184 -13.94 -6.94 -1.39
C VAL A 184 -12.61 -7.48 -0.84
N LYS A 185 -11.58 -7.61 -1.70
CA LYS A 185 -10.24 -8.08 -1.32
C LYS A 185 -9.66 -7.27 -0.15
N LEU A 186 -9.85 -5.95 -0.12
CA LEU A 186 -9.38 -5.12 0.99
C LEU A 186 -10.04 -5.49 2.33
N THR A 187 -11.33 -5.81 2.35
CA THR A 187 -12.05 -6.31 3.53
C THR A 187 -11.48 -7.65 3.99
N LYS A 188 -11.21 -8.57 3.06
CA LYS A 188 -10.58 -9.87 3.37
C LYS A 188 -9.19 -9.68 3.99
N THR A 189 -8.37 -8.81 3.40
CA THR A 189 -7.04 -8.47 3.93
C THR A 189 -7.12 -7.85 5.32
N LYS A 190 -8.03 -6.90 5.54
CA LYS A 190 -8.30 -6.31 6.87
C LYS A 190 -8.67 -7.38 7.89
N ASN A 191 -9.57 -8.30 7.54
CA ASN A 191 -10.03 -9.36 8.45
C ASN A 191 -8.88 -10.30 8.83
N LEU A 192 -8.01 -10.67 7.86
CA LEU A 192 -6.81 -11.46 8.13
C LEU A 192 -5.82 -10.72 9.06
N LEU A 193 -5.56 -9.43 8.82
CA LEU A 193 -4.73 -8.62 9.71
C LEU A 193 -5.29 -8.58 11.14
N THR A 194 -6.61 -8.44 11.27
CA THR A 194 -7.30 -8.44 12.57
C THR A 194 -7.17 -9.81 13.26
N GLU A 195 -7.31 -10.90 12.51
CA GLU A 195 -7.15 -12.26 13.03
C GLU A 195 -5.72 -12.50 13.54
N ILE A 196 -4.71 -12.18 12.73
CA ILE A 196 -3.29 -12.33 13.09
C ILE A 196 -2.96 -11.45 14.30
N SER A 197 -3.40 -10.18 14.30
CA SER A 197 -3.26 -9.29 15.47
C SER A 197 -3.89 -9.88 16.73
N GLY A 198 -5.07 -10.49 16.62
CA GLY A 198 -5.74 -11.18 17.72
C GLY A 198 -4.95 -12.38 18.22
N ARG A 199 -4.34 -13.17 17.32
CA ARG A 199 -3.47 -14.31 17.68
C ARG A 199 -2.20 -13.82 18.38
N PHE A 200 -1.55 -12.77 17.88
CA PHE A 200 -0.39 -12.16 18.52
C PHE A 200 -0.73 -11.55 19.89
N SER A 201 -1.84 -10.83 20.02
CA SER A 201 -2.33 -10.31 21.30
C SER A 201 -2.57 -11.43 22.32
N LYS A 202 -3.16 -12.55 21.89
CA LYS A 202 -3.39 -13.72 22.76
C LYS A 202 -2.07 -14.37 23.20
N ALA A 203 -1.10 -14.48 22.29
CA ALA A 203 0.24 -14.98 22.60
C ALA A 203 0.96 -14.06 23.59
N ALA A 204 0.97 -12.75 23.32
CA ALA A 204 1.59 -11.74 24.17
C ALA A 204 1.08 -11.79 25.62
N LYS A 205 -0.23 -11.96 25.82
CA LYS A 205 -0.84 -12.03 27.18
C LYS A 205 -0.39 -13.23 28.00
N LYS A 206 0.10 -14.30 27.36
CA LYS A 206 0.64 -15.49 28.03
C LYS A 206 2.15 -15.41 28.27
N LEU A 207 2.81 -14.42 27.70
CA LEU A 207 4.26 -14.22 27.77
C LEU A 207 4.57 -13.02 28.68
N ALA A 208 5.79 -12.99 29.22
CA ALA A 208 6.26 -11.92 30.09
C ALA A 208 7.56 -11.31 29.56
N GLY A 209 7.87 -10.08 29.98
CA GLY A 209 9.12 -9.39 29.63
C GLY A 209 9.28 -9.16 28.12
N GLY A 210 10.49 -9.35 27.59
CA GLY A 210 10.79 -9.10 26.17
C GLY A 210 9.93 -9.90 25.19
N GLN A 211 9.53 -11.12 25.55
CA GLN A 211 8.65 -11.96 24.72
C GLN A 211 7.21 -11.44 24.66
N HIS A 212 6.74 -10.73 25.69
CA HIS A 212 5.45 -10.04 25.61
C HIS A 212 5.49 -8.97 24.50
N LEU A 213 6.53 -8.13 24.52
CA LEU A 213 6.71 -7.04 23.56
C LEU A 213 6.94 -7.57 22.13
N LEU A 214 7.59 -8.73 21.98
CA LEU A 214 7.81 -9.40 20.71
C LEU A 214 6.52 -9.61 19.91
N PHE A 215 5.41 -9.92 20.58
CA PHE A 215 4.11 -10.15 19.94
C PHE A 215 3.16 -8.97 20.07
N MET A 216 3.21 -8.21 21.17
CA MET A 216 2.30 -7.09 21.40
C MET A 216 2.57 -5.92 20.45
N THR A 217 3.84 -5.64 20.14
CA THR A 217 4.20 -4.55 19.22
C THR A 217 3.65 -4.83 17.81
N PRO A 218 3.94 -5.99 17.17
CA PRO A 218 3.27 -6.40 15.94
C PRO A 218 1.75 -6.39 16.00
N ALA A 219 1.15 -6.88 17.10
CA ALA A 219 -0.31 -6.90 17.22
C ALA A 219 -0.91 -5.50 17.09
N THR A 220 -0.27 -4.51 17.73
CA THR A 220 -0.74 -3.11 17.73
C THR A 220 -0.58 -2.48 16.34
N GLU A 221 0.53 -2.70 15.65
CA GLU A 221 0.77 -2.17 14.29
C GLU A 221 -0.18 -2.80 13.26
N LEU A 222 -0.44 -4.11 13.37
CA LEU A 222 -1.41 -4.80 12.50
C LEU A 222 -2.85 -4.31 12.75
N GLU A 223 -3.20 -4.03 14.01
CA GLU A 223 -4.50 -3.46 14.35
C GLU A 223 -4.64 -2.03 13.81
N ALA A 224 -3.57 -1.22 13.88
CA ALA A 224 -3.52 0.10 13.29
C ALA A 224 -3.68 0.05 11.77
N MET A 225 -3.02 -0.89 11.09
CA MET A 225 -3.19 -1.10 9.65
C MET A 225 -4.61 -1.54 9.30
N ALA A 226 -5.21 -2.45 10.09
CA ALA A 226 -6.61 -2.85 9.89
C ALA A 226 -7.58 -1.67 10.05
N ALA A 227 -7.33 -0.77 11.02
CA ALA A 227 -8.11 0.45 11.19
C ALA A 227 -7.95 1.41 10.00
N PHE A 228 -6.72 1.54 9.48
CA PHE A 228 -6.45 2.31 8.27
C PHE A 228 -7.19 1.76 7.04
N LEU A 229 -7.19 0.45 6.83
CA LEU A 229 -7.95 -0.20 5.75
C LEU A 229 -9.46 -0.01 5.90
N GLU A 230 -9.97 -0.01 7.13
CA GLU A 230 -11.39 0.27 7.39
C GLU A 230 -11.79 1.69 6.96
N GLY A 231 -10.90 2.67 7.09
CA GLY A 231 -11.13 4.03 6.60
C GLY A 231 -11.36 4.10 5.08
N PHE A 232 -10.74 3.21 4.30
CA PHE A 232 -11.06 3.05 2.87
C PHE A 232 -12.42 2.37 2.66
N ILE A 233 -12.68 1.25 3.34
CA ILE A 233 -13.91 0.48 3.14
C ILE A 233 -15.15 1.31 3.48
N THR A 234 -15.07 2.10 4.55
CA THR A 234 -16.19 2.90 5.06
C THR A 234 -16.35 4.25 4.38
N TYR A 235 -15.37 4.67 3.57
CA TYR A 235 -15.42 5.92 2.81
C TYR A 235 -16.76 6.07 2.08
N ASN A 236 -17.35 7.25 2.24
CA ASN A 236 -18.56 7.65 1.54
C ASN A 236 -18.18 8.81 0.62
N ARG A 237 -18.36 8.63 -0.70
CA ARG A 237 -18.22 9.70 -1.68
C ARG A 237 -19.10 10.89 -1.23
N ALA A 238 -18.47 12.00 -0.88
CA ALA A 238 -19.15 13.24 -0.54
C ALA A 238 -19.39 14.08 -1.79
N GLU A 239 -20.45 14.89 -1.80
CA GLU A 239 -20.73 15.84 -2.89
C GLU A 239 -19.70 16.98 -2.91
N ASP A 240 -19.25 17.44 -1.73
CA ASP A 240 -18.11 18.35 -1.60
C ASP A 240 -16.81 17.55 -1.46
N LEU A 241 -15.97 17.69 -2.48
CA LEU A 241 -14.68 17.03 -2.58
C LEU A 241 -13.72 17.40 -1.44
N GLN A 242 -13.65 18.68 -1.05
CA GLN A 242 -12.70 19.14 -0.04
C GLN A 242 -13.11 18.61 1.34
N SER A 243 -14.37 18.79 1.72
CA SER A 243 -14.92 18.19 2.94
C SER A 243 -14.80 16.66 2.91
N GLY A 244 -15.03 16.03 1.76
CA GLY A 244 -14.94 14.58 1.60
C GLY A 244 -13.55 14.02 1.87
N LEU A 245 -12.53 14.59 1.22
CA LEU A 245 -11.14 14.16 1.38
C LEU A 245 -10.59 14.49 2.77
N SER A 246 -10.89 15.67 3.31
CA SER A 246 -10.45 16.04 4.66
C SER A 246 -11.01 15.09 5.72
N LYS A 247 -12.32 14.83 5.70
CA LYS A 247 -12.97 13.91 6.65
C LYS A 247 -12.48 12.47 6.48
N TRP A 248 -12.18 12.08 5.23
CA TRP A 248 -11.63 10.76 4.95
C TRP A 248 -10.25 10.60 5.59
N ILE A 249 -9.34 11.57 5.43
CA ILE A 249 -8.00 11.55 6.01
C ILE A 249 -8.05 11.45 7.54
N ASP A 250 -8.92 12.24 8.19
CA ASP A 250 -9.13 12.16 9.64
C ASP A 250 -9.60 10.76 10.08
N GLY A 251 -10.37 10.08 9.22
CA GLY A 251 -10.84 8.72 9.45
C GLY A 251 -9.81 7.61 9.17
N LEU A 252 -8.74 7.89 8.43
CA LEU A 252 -7.69 6.91 8.11
C LEU A 252 -6.82 6.58 9.33
N PHE A 253 -6.63 7.54 10.22
CA PHE A 253 -5.80 7.39 11.40
C PHE A 253 -6.63 7.73 12.64
N PRO A 254 -7.46 6.81 13.15
CA PRO A 254 -8.20 7.07 14.38
C PRO A 254 -7.24 7.14 15.57
N ALA A 255 -7.53 8.00 16.56
CA ALA A 255 -6.71 8.16 17.76
C ALA A 255 -6.53 6.87 18.58
N ARG A 256 -7.50 5.97 18.50
CA ARG A 256 -7.50 4.67 19.18
C ARG A 256 -7.90 3.55 18.23
N THR A 257 -7.32 2.38 18.46
CA THR A 257 -7.71 1.14 17.75
C THR A 257 -9.02 0.58 18.30
N ALA A 258 -9.55 -0.48 17.68
CA ALA A 258 -10.79 -1.13 18.11
C ALA A 258 -10.70 -1.71 19.53
N SER A 259 -9.51 -2.15 19.94
CA SER A 259 -9.19 -2.61 21.29
C SER A 259 -9.06 -1.48 22.33
N GLY A 260 -9.21 -0.22 21.91
CA GLY A 260 -9.10 0.97 22.77
C GLY A 260 -7.67 1.42 23.04
N GLN A 261 -6.66 0.74 22.47
CA GLN A 261 -5.26 1.13 22.59
C GLN A 261 -4.95 2.39 21.78
N PRO A 262 -3.93 3.19 22.17
CA PRO A 262 -3.43 4.27 21.33
C PRO A 262 -3.02 3.73 19.96
N ASN A 263 -3.45 4.40 18.89
CA ASN A 263 -3.04 4.02 17.55
C ASN A 263 -1.61 4.55 17.28
N PRO A 264 -0.60 3.69 17.06
CA PRO A 264 0.78 4.12 16.81
C PRO A 264 0.91 5.01 15.58
N LEU A 265 -0.02 4.90 14.62
CA LEU A 265 0.00 5.69 13.40
C LEU A 265 -0.59 7.09 13.57
N PHE A 266 -1.42 7.37 14.59
CA PHE A 266 -2.22 8.62 14.70
C PHE A 266 -1.40 9.91 14.74
N GLN A 267 -0.24 9.90 15.37
CA GLN A 267 0.68 11.05 15.44
C GLN A 267 2.06 10.67 14.93
N SER A 268 2.13 9.63 14.12
CA SER A 268 3.37 9.21 13.49
C SER A 268 3.82 10.25 12.47
N ARG A 269 5.13 10.24 12.16
CA ARG A 269 5.67 10.98 11.02
C ARG A 269 4.89 10.66 9.74
N LEU A 270 4.48 9.40 9.57
CA LEU A 270 3.70 8.93 8.43
C LEU A 270 2.34 9.64 8.34
N HIS A 271 1.61 9.77 9.45
CA HIS A 271 0.35 10.51 9.47
C HIS A 271 0.55 11.96 8.98
N HIS A 272 1.54 12.68 9.54
CA HIS A 272 1.82 14.05 9.12
C HIS A 272 2.18 14.16 7.65
N GLN A 273 2.99 13.23 7.13
CA GLN A 273 3.33 13.17 5.71
C GLN A 273 2.11 12.91 4.82
N VAL A 274 1.19 12.02 5.24
CA VAL A 274 -0.05 11.77 4.48
C VAL A 274 -0.94 13.00 4.48
N VAL A 275 -1.17 13.64 5.63
CA VAL A 275 -2.00 14.85 5.75
C VAL A 275 -1.44 15.99 4.90
N GLU A 276 -0.15 16.27 5.03
CA GLU A 276 0.53 17.36 4.31
C GLU A 276 0.38 17.18 2.80
N ARG A 277 0.75 16.00 2.29
CA ARG A 277 0.75 15.73 0.85
C ARG A 277 -0.66 15.64 0.27
N MET A 278 -1.63 15.09 0.99
CA MET A 278 -3.03 15.10 0.56
C MET A 278 -3.62 16.51 0.55
N SER A 279 -3.21 17.37 1.49
CA SER A 279 -3.61 18.78 1.50
C SER A 279 -3.06 19.52 0.29
N GLN A 280 -1.78 19.31 -0.03
CA GLN A 280 -1.15 19.85 -1.25
C GLN A 280 -1.85 19.35 -2.52
N ALA A 281 -2.09 18.05 -2.63
CA ALA A 281 -2.78 17.45 -3.77
C ALA A 281 -4.17 18.07 -3.96
N THR A 282 -4.98 18.12 -2.88
CA THR A 282 -6.32 18.72 -2.89
C THR A 282 -6.29 20.18 -3.34
N GLN A 283 -5.31 20.96 -2.87
CA GLN A 283 -5.13 22.35 -3.31
C GLN A 283 -4.83 22.45 -4.81
N CYS A 284 -3.95 21.60 -5.36
CA CYS A 284 -3.67 21.56 -6.80
C CYS A 284 -4.93 21.24 -7.62
N LEU A 285 -5.75 20.29 -7.18
CA LEU A 285 -7.01 19.95 -7.86
C LEU A 285 -8.05 21.06 -7.76
N LEU A 286 -8.18 21.74 -6.63
CA LEU A 286 -9.05 22.90 -6.49
C LEU A 286 -8.60 24.05 -7.39
N GLN A 287 -7.29 24.31 -7.48
CA GLN A 287 -6.75 25.31 -8.41
C GLN A 287 -7.08 24.97 -9.87
N PHE A 288 -6.95 23.70 -10.26
CA PHE A 288 -7.36 23.25 -11.59
C PHE A 288 -8.87 23.42 -11.83
N VAL A 289 -9.71 22.99 -10.90
CA VAL A 289 -11.18 23.09 -11.02
C VAL A 289 -11.61 24.54 -11.20
N LEU A 290 -11.06 25.45 -10.39
CA LEU A 290 -11.45 26.86 -10.32
C LEU A 290 -10.79 27.72 -11.41
N ARG A 291 -9.52 27.47 -11.74
CA ARG A 291 -8.72 28.31 -12.64
C ARG A 291 -8.48 27.70 -14.02
N LYS A 292 -8.87 26.44 -14.25
CA LYS A 292 -8.62 25.66 -15.48
C LYS A 292 -7.14 25.57 -15.86
N ASP A 293 -6.25 25.67 -14.88
CA ASP A 293 -4.81 25.62 -15.10
C ASP A 293 -4.34 24.16 -15.24
N LEU A 294 -4.26 23.69 -16.49
CA LEU A 294 -3.76 22.35 -16.86
C LEU A 294 -2.26 22.18 -16.58
N SER A 295 -1.51 23.29 -16.41
CA SER A 295 -0.05 23.24 -16.42
C SER A 295 0.56 22.46 -15.27
N VAL A 296 -0.14 22.34 -14.13
CA VAL A 296 0.35 21.58 -12.96
C VAL A 296 0.39 20.08 -13.25
N PHE A 297 -0.63 19.54 -13.91
CA PHE A 297 -0.70 18.12 -14.24
C PHE A 297 0.16 17.78 -15.47
N GLU A 298 0.28 18.70 -16.43
CA GLU A 298 1.22 18.57 -17.55
C GLU A 298 2.68 18.57 -17.08
N LYS A 299 3.06 19.49 -16.17
CA LYS A 299 4.40 19.53 -15.57
C LYS A 299 4.72 18.26 -14.78
N ARG A 300 3.74 17.71 -14.06
CA ARG A 300 3.87 16.39 -13.45
C ARG A 300 4.24 15.34 -14.50
N ASP A 301 3.44 15.26 -15.57
CA ASP A 301 3.58 14.15 -16.52
C ASP A 301 4.93 14.28 -17.24
N GLN A 302 5.40 15.51 -17.49
CA GLN A 302 6.73 15.82 -18.00
C GLN A 302 7.89 15.37 -17.08
N ILE A 303 7.69 15.29 -15.77
CA ILE A 303 8.73 14.83 -14.82
C ILE A 303 8.68 13.31 -14.65
N ILE A 304 7.48 12.76 -14.47
CA ILE A 304 7.30 11.36 -14.06
C ILE A 304 7.46 10.40 -15.24
N VAL A 305 6.99 10.76 -16.44
CA VAL A 305 7.10 9.89 -17.61
C VAL A 305 8.58 9.59 -17.93
N PRO A 306 9.49 10.58 -18.01
CA PRO A 306 10.92 10.30 -18.21
C PRO A 306 11.54 9.44 -17.11
N PHE A 307 11.20 9.70 -15.84
CA PHE A 307 11.71 8.90 -14.72
C PHE A 307 11.31 7.43 -14.84
N ILE A 308 10.04 7.14 -15.12
CA ILE A 308 9.54 5.77 -15.25
C ILE A 308 10.13 5.09 -16.47
N THR A 309 10.21 5.77 -17.61
CA THR A 309 10.87 5.26 -18.81
C THR A 309 12.32 4.87 -18.50
N GLN A 310 13.07 5.74 -17.82
CA GLN A 310 14.45 5.45 -17.43
C GLN A 310 14.55 4.23 -16.49
N ARG A 311 13.63 4.09 -15.54
CA ARG A 311 13.60 2.94 -14.61
C ARG A 311 13.25 1.63 -15.31
N LEU A 312 12.28 1.65 -16.23
CA LEU A 312 11.92 0.48 -17.02
C LEU A 312 13.05 0.05 -17.95
N GLU A 313 13.78 1.01 -18.53
CA GLU A 313 14.99 0.72 -19.30
C GLU A 313 16.10 0.12 -18.44
N ALA A 314 16.31 0.62 -17.22
CA ALA A 314 17.28 0.04 -16.29
C ALA A 314 16.93 -1.41 -15.92
N LEU A 315 15.66 -1.68 -15.62
CA LEU A 315 15.15 -3.04 -15.35
C LEU A 315 15.30 -3.96 -16.56
N LYS A 316 15.05 -3.45 -17.77
CA LYS A 316 15.27 -4.19 -19.02
C LYS A 316 16.72 -4.65 -19.13
N ARG A 317 17.66 -3.73 -18.88
CA ARG A 317 19.10 -4.01 -18.96
C ARG A 317 19.52 -5.07 -17.93
N LEU A 318 19.06 -4.96 -16.68
CA LEU A 318 19.35 -5.93 -15.63
C LEU A 318 18.83 -7.33 -15.99
N SER A 319 17.59 -7.42 -16.44
CA SER A 319 16.95 -8.69 -16.79
C SER A 319 17.62 -9.35 -18.02
N LEU A 320 18.04 -8.55 -18.99
CA LEU A 320 18.80 -9.02 -20.16
C LEU A 320 20.18 -9.57 -19.78
N ILE A 321 20.83 -8.97 -18.79
CA ILE A 321 22.11 -9.46 -18.24
C ILE A 321 21.89 -10.81 -17.56
N GLU A 322 20.86 -10.96 -16.72
CA GLU A 322 20.53 -12.22 -16.04
C GLU A 322 20.20 -13.35 -17.02
N ILE A 323 19.38 -13.11 -18.04
CA ILE A 323 19.06 -14.10 -19.09
C ILE A 323 20.33 -14.53 -19.84
N SER A 324 21.25 -13.58 -20.12
CA SER A 324 22.52 -13.89 -20.80
C SER A 324 23.48 -14.70 -19.93
N HIS A 325 23.40 -14.57 -18.60
CA HIS A 325 24.17 -15.37 -17.66
C HIS A 325 23.57 -16.77 -17.47
N GLU A 326 22.24 -16.91 -17.44
CA GLU A 326 21.55 -18.21 -17.38
C GLU A 326 21.78 -19.05 -18.64
N THR A 327 21.77 -18.43 -19.83
CA THR A 327 22.08 -19.14 -21.09
C THR A 327 23.53 -19.63 -21.14
N LYS A 328 24.51 -18.81 -20.72
CA LYS A 328 25.91 -19.24 -20.60
C LYS A 328 26.10 -20.32 -19.53
N SER A 329 25.39 -20.24 -18.40
CA SER A 329 25.39 -21.28 -17.37
C SER A 329 24.78 -22.60 -17.85
N ALA A 330 23.76 -22.56 -18.71
CA ALA A 330 23.15 -23.75 -19.30
C ALA A 330 24.09 -24.41 -20.32
N GLU A 331 24.76 -23.63 -21.16
CA GLU A 331 25.77 -24.12 -22.11
C GLU A 331 27.01 -24.73 -21.43
N THR A 332 27.39 -24.21 -20.24
CA THR A 332 28.53 -24.74 -19.47
C THR A 332 28.20 -26.05 -18.73
N LYS A 333 26.92 -26.39 -18.52
CA LYS A 333 26.49 -27.64 -17.89
C LYS A 333 26.23 -28.78 -18.89
N VAL A 334 26.28 -28.49 -20.19
CA VAL A 334 26.03 -29.46 -21.27
C VAL A 334 27.35 -29.95 -21.92
N ASN A 335 28.50 -29.46 -21.45
CA ASN A 335 29.83 -29.92 -21.88
C ASN A 335 30.54 -30.75 -20.81
#